data_AF-E0XUS0-F1
#
_entry.id   AF-E0XUS0-F1
#
_cell.length_a   1.000
_cell.length_b   1.000
_cell.length_c   1.000
_cell.angle_alpha   90.00
_cell.angle_beta   90.00
_cell.angle_gamma   90.00
#
_symmetry.space_group_name_H-M   'P 1'
#
loop_
_entity.id
_entity.type
_entity.pdbx_description
1 polymer ?
#
loop_
_entity_poly.entity_id
_entity_poly.type
_entity_poly.pdbx_seq_one_letter_code
_entity_poly.pdbx_strand_id
1 'polypeptide(L)'
;MRNFLSNNPNSKAFTSLGRLRYLSCLKHVDGIIGNSSNCLLEVPTCKIGTIYIGDRQSGRIKARSVIDCEPNEPSISSAIKKLYSVDFQNKLTTVKNPYGCGGASESIVNILNEISLDSLLKKKFYNLNQE
;
A
#
# COMPACT_ATOMS: atom_id res chain seq x y z
N MET A 1 -0.61 19.54 -16.94
CA MET A 1 -1.78 18.63 -16.83
C MET A 1 -2.79 18.83 -17.96
N ARG A 2 -3.43 19.99 -18.12
CA ARG A 2 -4.44 20.21 -19.20
C ARG A 2 -3.92 19.87 -20.60
N ASN A 3 -2.74 20.38 -20.98
CA ASN A 3 -2.11 20.08 -22.27
C ASN A 3 -1.72 18.59 -22.44
N PHE A 4 -1.39 17.90 -21.35
CA PHE A 4 -1.11 16.48 -21.41
C PHE A 4 -2.40 15.69 -21.69
N LEU A 5 -3.48 16.01 -20.97
CA LEU A 5 -4.78 15.35 -21.15
C LEU A 5 -5.39 15.60 -22.52
N SER A 6 -5.24 16.81 -23.09
CA SER A 6 -5.72 17.11 -24.45
C SER A 6 -5.06 16.25 -25.52
N ASN A 7 -3.80 15.87 -25.30
CA ASN A 7 -3.01 15.08 -26.24
C ASN A 7 -3.06 13.58 -25.96
N ASN A 8 -3.68 13.15 -24.84
CA ASN A 8 -3.71 11.75 -24.40
C ASN A 8 -5.15 11.36 -24.02
N PRO A 9 -5.99 10.91 -24.98
CA PRO A 9 -7.41 10.66 -24.75
C PRO A 9 -7.68 9.55 -23.71
N ASN A 10 -6.74 8.64 -23.52
CA ASN A 10 -6.79 7.55 -22.54
C ASN A 10 -6.42 7.99 -21.11
N SER A 11 -6.15 9.27 -20.90
CA SER A 11 -5.80 9.81 -19.57
C SER A 11 -6.95 10.60 -18.96
N LYS A 12 -7.18 10.40 -17.66
CA LYS A 12 -8.15 11.17 -16.86
C LYS A 12 -7.47 11.66 -15.60
N ALA A 13 -7.80 12.89 -15.17
CA ALA A 13 -7.27 13.48 -13.95
C ALA A 13 -8.41 13.80 -12.99
N PHE A 14 -8.17 13.52 -11.71
CA PHE A 14 -9.07 13.81 -10.61
C PHE A 14 -8.27 14.50 -9.51
N THR A 15 -8.86 15.50 -8.85
CA THR A 15 -8.25 16.11 -7.65
C THR A 15 -8.22 15.12 -6.49
N SER A 16 -9.29 14.33 -6.34
CA SER A 16 -9.39 13.21 -5.43
C SER A 16 -10.49 12.26 -5.89
N LEU A 17 -10.26 10.96 -5.74
CA LEU A 17 -11.29 9.94 -5.89
C LEU A 17 -12.07 9.73 -4.58
N GLY A 18 -11.54 10.21 -3.45
CA GLY A 18 -11.99 9.82 -2.12
C GLY A 18 -11.80 8.32 -1.87
N ARG A 19 -12.11 7.87 -0.64
CA ARG A 19 -11.87 6.49 -0.23
C ARG A 19 -12.64 5.48 -1.08
N LEU A 20 -13.96 5.67 -1.22
CA LEU A 20 -14.81 4.69 -1.89
C LEU A 20 -14.43 4.49 -3.36
N ARG A 21 -14.34 5.57 -4.15
CA ARG A 21 -14.03 5.43 -5.58
C ARG A 21 -12.59 4.99 -5.81
N TYR A 22 -11.66 5.39 -4.95
CA TYR A 22 -10.28 4.91 -5.04
C TYR A 22 -10.20 3.40 -4.83
N LEU A 23 -10.77 2.88 -3.73
CA LEU A 23 -10.77 1.44 -3.45
C LEU A 23 -11.56 0.64 -4.50
N SER A 24 -12.64 1.19 -5.04
CA SER A 24 -13.33 0.58 -6.18
C SER A 24 -12.46 0.56 -7.44
N CYS A 25 -11.75 1.65 -7.74
CA CYS A 25 -10.84 1.73 -8.88
C CYS A 25 -9.73 0.67 -8.81
N LEU A 26 -9.21 0.40 -7.61
CA LEU A 26 -8.22 -0.67 -7.41
C LEU A 26 -8.68 -2.00 -8.02
N LYS A 27 -9.95 -2.36 -7.86
CA LYS A 27 -10.48 -3.63 -8.40
C LYS A 27 -10.48 -3.73 -9.93
N HIS A 28 -10.21 -2.63 -10.64
CA HIS A 28 -10.33 -2.53 -12.09
C HIS A 28 -9.03 -2.09 -12.77
N VAL A 29 -7.91 -2.05 -12.06
CA VAL A 29 -6.60 -1.68 -12.63
C VAL A 29 -5.61 -2.84 -12.49
N ASP A 30 -4.68 -2.92 -13.45
CA ASP A 30 -3.62 -3.93 -13.42
C ASP A 30 -2.53 -3.63 -12.40
N GLY A 31 -2.35 -2.34 -12.07
CA GLY A 31 -1.31 -1.87 -11.18
C GLY A 31 -1.43 -0.40 -10.83
N ILE A 32 -0.65 0.02 -9.84
CA ILE A 32 -0.52 1.42 -9.44
C ILE A 32 0.93 1.85 -9.58
N ILE A 33 1.14 3.09 -9.99
CA ILE A 33 2.45 3.73 -10.04
C ILE A 33 2.44 4.95 -9.12
N GLY A 34 3.42 5.07 -8.23
CA GLY A 34 3.53 6.23 -7.34
C GLY A 34 4.42 6.01 -6.13
N ASN A 35 4.29 6.87 -5.12
CA ASN A 35 5.08 6.81 -3.87
C ASN A 35 4.24 7.14 -2.62
N SER A 36 2.93 6.93 -2.74
CA SER A 36 1.99 7.11 -1.63
C SER A 36 2.17 6.00 -0.60
N SER A 37 1.91 6.28 0.67
CA SER A 37 1.91 5.25 1.72
C SER A 37 0.89 4.15 1.44
N ASN A 38 -0.23 4.51 0.80
CA ASN A 38 -1.27 3.58 0.40
C ASN A 38 -0.73 2.40 -0.42
N CYS A 39 0.27 2.68 -1.27
CA CYS A 39 0.93 1.70 -2.12
C CYS A 39 1.58 0.55 -1.33
N LEU A 40 1.92 0.79 -0.06
CA LEU A 40 2.46 -0.23 0.86
C LEU A 40 1.39 -0.77 1.80
N LEU A 41 0.50 0.10 2.29
CA LEU A 41 -0.43 -0.22 3.37
C LEU A 41 -1.71 -0.91 2.91
N GLU A 42 -2.26 -0.56 1.76
CA GLU A 42 -3.61 -0.98 1.34
C GLU A 42 -3.59 -1.81 0.05
N VAL A 43 -2.82 -1.39 -0.95
CA VAL A 43 -2.78 -2.04 -2.27
C VAL A 43 -2.43 -3.54 -2.22
N PRO A 44 -1.51 -4.00 -1.35
CA PRO A 44 -1.25 -5.44 -1.22
C PRO A 44 -2.48 -6.26 -0.82
N THR A 45 -3.42 -5.70 -0.05
CA THR A 45 -4.68 -6.38 0.31
C THR A 45 -5.54 -6.65 -0.93
N CYS A 46 -5.49 -5.75 -1.91
CA CYS A 46 -6.22 -5.90 -3.16
C CYS A 46 -5.54 -6.86 -4.15
N LYS A 47 -4.36 -7.41 -3.81
CA LYS A 47 -3.57 -8.29 -4.68
C LYS A 47 -3.18 -7.64 -6.01
N ILE A 48 -2.88 -6.34 -5.98
CA ILE A 48 -2.50 -5.56 -7.15
C ILE A 48 -1.03 -5.19 -7.05
N GLY A 49 -0.35 -5.15 -8.19
CA GLY A 49 1.03 -4.73 -8.28
C GLY A 49 1.19 -3.22 -8.06
N THR A 50 2.26 -2.85 -7.37
CA THR A 50 2.67 -1.45 -7.19
C THR A 50 4.05 -1.25 -7.80
N ILE A 51 4.19 -0.24 -8.65
CA ILE A 51 5.49 0.34 -9.02
C ILE A 51 5.73 1.53 -8.10
N TYR A 52 6.68 1.37 -7.19
CA TYR A 52 6.99 2.32 -6.14
C TYR A 52 8.19 3.17 -6.56
N ILE A 53 7.97 4.47 -6.78
CA ILE A 53 8.98 5.39 -7.33
C ILE A 53 9.76 6.07 -6.20
N GLY A 54 11.09 5.91 -6.21
CA GLY A 54 12.02 6.57 -5.29
C GLY A 54 11.96 6.03 -3.85
N ASP A 55 12.40 6.84 -2.90
CA ASP A 55 12.78 6.41 -1.55
C ASP A 55 11.93 7.03 -0.42
N ARG A 56 10.84 7.74 -0.75
CA ARG A 56 9.97 8.47 0.21
C ARG A 56 9.49 7.64 1.41
N GLN A 57 9.41 6.32 1.29
CA GLN A 57 8.94 5.42 2.36
C GLN A 57 10.01 4.35 2.70
N SER A 58 11.28 4.69 2.55
CA SER A 58 12.41 3.86 2.96
C SER A 58 12.30 3.45 4.44
N GLY A 59 12.69 2.22 4.74
CA GLY A 59 12.56 1.61 6.07
C GLY A 59 11.18 1.02 6.38
N ARG A 60 10.16 1.26 5.54
CA ARG A 60 8.86 0.59 5.70
C ARG A 60 8.88 -0.82 5.09
N ILE A 61 8.15 -1.74 5.72
CA ILE A 61 7.99 -3.11 5.24
C ILE A 61 7.23 -3.07 3.91
N LYS A 62 7.72 -3.79 2.90
CA LYS A 62 7.08 -3.88 1.59
C LYS A 62 6.60 -5.30 1.33
N ALA A 63 5.40 -5.42 0.78
CA ALA A 63 4.89 -6.71 0.31
C ALA A 63 5.60 -7.14 -1.00
N ARG A 64 5.51 -8.43 -1.34
CA ARG A 64 6.07 -8.97 -2.60
C ARG A 64 5.40 -8.42 -3.86
N SER A 65 4.24 -7.76 -3.72
CA SER A 65 3.53 -7.07 -4.79
C SER A 65 4.09 -5.68 -5.11
N VAL A 66 5.17 -5.25 -4.43
CA VAL A 66 5.80 -3.94 -4.66
C VAL A 66 7.08 -4.13 -5.50
N ILE A 67 7.19 -3.35 -6.57
CA ILE A 67 8.36 -3.23 -7.44
C ILE A 67 8.93 -1.85 -7.21
N ASP A 68 10.13 -1.78 -6.65
CA ASP A 68 10.85 -0.52 -6.51
C ASP A 68 11.46 -0.09 -7.85
N CYS A 69 11.40 1.21 -8.14
CA CYS A 69 12.08 1.81 -9.28
C CYS A 69 12.55 3.23 -8.98
N GLU A 70 13.58 3.65 -9.71
CA GLU A 70 14.10 5.01 -9.67
C GLU A 70 13.19 5.96 -10.48
N PRO A 71 13.21 7.27 -10.20
CA PRO A 71 12.41 8.27 -10.92
C PRO A 71 13.00 8.62 -12.29
N ASN A 72 13.39 7.62 -13.07
CA ASN A 72 13.90 7.77 -14.43
C ASN A 72 13.17 6.83 -15.40
N GLU A 73 13.10 7.23 -16.67
CA GLU A 73 12.36 6.51 -17.70
C GLU A 73 12.80 5.05 -17.83
N PRO A 74 14.10 4.70 -17.92
CA PRO A 74 14.51 3.30 -18.06
C PRO A 74 14.05 2.41 -16.90
N SER A 75 14.15 2.92 -15.67
CA SER A 75 13.75 2.18 -14.47
C SER A 75 12.24 1.98 -14.41
N ILE A 76 11.46 3.03 -14.69
CA ILE A 76 9.99 2.96 -14.72
C ILE A 76 9.53 2.00 -15.83
N SER A 77 10.11 2.10 -17.04
CA SER A 77 9.81 1.21 -18.16
C SER A 77 10.12 -0.25 -17.85
N SER A 78 11.24 -0.54 -17.17
CA SER A 78 11.58 -1.89 -16.70
C SER A 78 10.59 -2.41 -15.66
N ALA A 79 10.20 -1.56 -14.71
CA ALA A 79 9.23 -1.91 -13.68
C ALA A 79 7.84 -2.22 -14.27
N ILE A 80 7.41 -1.46 -15.29
CA ILE A 80 6.16 -1.74 -16.03
C ILE A 80 6.24 -3.10 -16.73
N LYS A 81 7.34 -3.42 -17.40
CA LYS A 81 7.52 -4.75 -18.02
C LYS A 81 7.48 -5.87 -16.99
N LYS A 82 8.12 -5.68 -15.84
CA LYS A 82 8.10 -6.64 -14.73
C LYS A 82 6.70 -6.82 -14.14
N LEU A 83 5.95 -5.73 -13.97
CA LEU A 83 4.57 -5.75 -13.49
C LEU A 83 3.71 -6.69 -14.35
N TYR A 84 3.86 -6.63 -15.68
CA TYR A 84 3.12 -7.49 -16.61
C TYR A 84 3.74 -8.87 -16.86
N SER A 85 4.88 -9.21 -16.24
CA SER A 85 5.48 -10.53 -16.39
C SER A 85 4.62 -11.62 -15.72
N VAL A 86 4.57 -12.80 -16.34
CA VAL A 86 3.80 -13.97 -15.84
C VAL A 86 4.20 -14.31 -14.40
N ASP A 87 5.49 -14.33 -14.09
CA ASP A 87 6.00 -14.63 -12.76
C ASP A 87 5.53 -13.64 -11.70
N PHE A 88 5.45 -12.35 -12.06
CA PHE A 88 4.98 -11.33 -11.12
C PHE A 88 3.47 -11.42 -10.90
N GLN A 89 2.70 -11.57 -11.98
CA GLN A 89 1.24 -11.74 -11.91
C GLN A 89 0.86 -12.97 -11.07
N ASN A 90 1.57 -14.09 -11.24
CA ASN A 90 1.37 -15.29 -10.43
C ASN A 90 1.62 -15.03 -8.93
N LYS A 91 2.64 -14.24 -8.58
CA LYS A 91 2.95 -13.87 -7.18
C LYS A 91 1.85 -13.01 -6.54
N LEU A 92 1.13 -12.20 -7.30
CA LEU A 92 0.07 -11.33 -6.77
C LEU A 92 -1.06 -12.14 -6.13
N THR A 93 -1.42 -13.29 -6.69
CA THR A 93 -2.53 -14.13 -6.21
C THR A 93 -2.37 -14.62 -4.77
N THR A 94 -1.13 -14.76 -4.32
CA THR A 94 -0.75 -15.31 -3.01
C THR A 94 -0.13 -14.26 -2.08
N VAL A 95 -0.06 -12.99 -2.51
CA VAL A 95 0.54 -11.93 -1.69
C VAL A 95 -0.25 -11.75 -0.40
N LYS A 96 0.49 -11.59 0.71
CA LYS A 96 -0.06 -11.20 2.00
C LYS A 96 0.35 -9.77 2.29
N ASN A 97 -0.58 -8.98 2.82
CA ASN A 97 -0.26 -7.64 3.28
C ASN A 97 0.43 -7.73 4.66
N PRO A 98 1.68 -7.28 4.81
CA PRO A 98 2.38 -7.31 6.10
C PRO A 98 1.74 -6.40 7.15
N TYR A 99 0.89 -5.46 6.75
CA TYR A 99 0.19 -4.54 7.64
C TYR A 99 -1.12 -5.08 8.21
N GLY A 100 -1.49 -6.32 7.88
CA GLY A 100 -2.62 -7.02 8.47
C GLY A 100 -3.63 -7.53 7.45
N CYS A 101 -4.61 -8.29 7.96
CA CYS A 101 -5.62 -8.99 7.18
C CYS A 101 -7.07 -8.57 7.54
N GLY A 102 -7.24 -7.44 8.23
CA GLY A 102 -8.52 -7.03 8.83
C GLY A 102 -8.59 -7.34 10.32
N GLY A 103 -9.74 -7.16 10.94
CA GLY A 103 -9.98 -7.47 12.37
C GLY A 103 -9.47 -6.42 13.37
N ALA A 104 -8.67 -5.44 12.94
CA ALA A 104 -8.10 -4.43 13.84
C ALA A 104 -9.17 -3.70 14.67
N SER A 105 -10.30 -3.32 14.07
CA SER A 105 -11.40 -2.66 14.80
C SER A 105 -12.00 -3.55 15.88
N GLU A 106 -12.22 -4.83 15.59
CA GLU A 106 -12.75 -5.79 16.56
C GLU A 106 -11.76 -6.00 17.70
N SER A 107 -10.48 -6.21 17.39
CA SER A 107 -9.43 -6.34 18.40
C SER A 107 -9.33 -5.10 19.30
N ILE A 108 -9.40 -3.90 18.71
CA ILE A 108 -9.38 -2.64 19.46
C ILE A 108 -10.61 -2.55 20.39
N VAL A 109 -11.81 -2.85 19.88
CA VAL A 109 -13.04 -2.82 20.68
C VAL A 109 -12.98 -3.82 21.83
N ASN A 110 -12.51 -5.04 21.58
CA ASN A 110 -12.39 -6.06 22.61
C ASN A 110 -11.42 -5.61 23.72
N ILE A 111 -10.25 -5.08 23.35
CA ILE A 111 -9.29 -4.54 24.33
C ILE A 111 -9.90 -3.41 25.14
N LEU A 112 -10.61 -2.48 24.51
CA LEU A 112 -11.24 -1.36 25.20
C LEU A 112 -12.37 -1.78 26.15
N ASN A 113 -13.08 -2.88 25.84
CA ASN A 113 -14.12 -3.43 26.70
C ASN A 113 -13.54 -4.20 27.91
N GLU A 114 -12.39 -4.83 27.75
CA GLU A 114 -11.79 -5.71 28.76
C GLU A 114 -10.82 -4.98 29.71
N ILE A 115 -10.25 -3.86 29.28
CA ILE A 115 -9.21 -3.18 30.07
C ILE A 115 -9.80 -2.49 31.31
N SER A 116 -9.25 -2.80 32.49
CA SER A 116 -9.55 -2.03 33.72
C SER A 116 -8.92 -0.65 33.63
N LEU A 117 -9.73 0.39 33.89
CA LEU A 117 -9.29 1.78 33.86
C LEU A 117 -8.63 2.23 35.18
N ASP A 118 -8.71 1.39 36.23
CA ASP A 118 -8.32 1.74 37.60
C ASP A 118 -6.81 2.03 37.75
N SER A 119 -5.99 1.55 36.81
CA SER A 119 -4.52 1.64 36.87
C SER A 119 -3.89 2.58 35.84
N LEU A 120 -4.70 3.36 35.09
CA LEU A 120 -4.21 4.19 33.98
C LEU A 120 -3.43 5.45 34.39
N LEU A 121 -3.51 5.87 35.66
CA LEU A 121 -2.93 7.14 36.12
C LEU A 121 -1.40 7.15 36.18
N LYS A 122 -0.75 5.99 36.31
CA LYS A 122 0.72 5.88 36.36
C LYS A 122 1.22 4.83 35.37
N LYS A 123 1.78 5.29 34.24
CA LYS A 123 2.50 4.42 33.30
C LYS A 123 3.71 3.80 34.00
N LYS A 124 3.78 2.47 34.02
CA LYS A 124 4.98 1.72 34.39
C LYS A 124 5.75 1.40 33.12
N PHE A 125 7.04 1.75 33.10
CA PHE A 125 7.95 1.24 32.07
C PHE A 125 8.32 -0.19 32.43
N TYR A 126 8.32 -1.06 31.43
CA TYR A 126 8.80 -2.44 31.55
C TYR A 126 10.06 -2.55 30.71
N ASN A 127 11.06 -3.25 31.24
CA ASN A 127 12.24 -3.60 30.48
C ASN A 127 11.87 -4.75 29.54
N LEU A 128 12.25 -4.64 28.27
CA LEU A 128 12.26 -5.79 27.38
C LEU A 128 13.49 -6.62 27.74
N ASN A 129 13.30 -7.89 28.08
CA ASN A 129 14.42 -8.81 28.26
C ASN A 129 15.11 -8.94 26.90
N GLN A 130 16.40 -8.62 26.87
CA GLN A 130 17.25 -8.87 25.70
C GLN A 130 17.51 -10.38 25.63
N GLU A 131 17.14 -10.99 24.50
CA GLU A 131 17.77 -12.24 24.05
C GLU A 131 19.12 -11.94 23.41
#